data_AF-A0A1Y0G1H5-F1
#
_entry.id   AF-A0A1Y0G1H5-F1
#
_cell.length_a   1.000
_cell.length_b   1.000
_cell.length_c   1.000
_cell.angle_alpha   90.00
_cell.angle_beta   90.00
_cell.angle_gamma   90.00
#
_symmetry.space_group_name_H-M   'P 1'
#
loop_
_entity.id
_entity.type
_entity.pdbx_description
1 polymer ?
#
loop_
_entity_poly.entity_id
_entity_poly.type
_entity_poly.pdbx_seq_one_letter_code
_entity_poly.pdbx_strand_id
1 'polypeptide(L)'
;MEKSIADQVLEIMRKEAPSHLTRQMEEAVPRLQSDDVNVRDAVSKEINGMCNVKALGDLDVKSVSWKEWLGLLEKLNKYSKRKINS
;
A
#
# COMPACT_ATOMS: atom_id res chain seq x y z
N MET A 1 14.78 -6.22 -13.82
CA MET A 1 14.01 -6.61 -12.63
C MET A 1 12.75 -5.75 -12.62
N GLU A 2 11.58 -6.33 -12.83
CA GLU A 2 10.32 -5.59 -12.71
C GLU A 2 10.12 -5.17 -11.25
N LYS A 3 9.89 -3.88 -11.00
CA LYS A 3 9.58 -3.38 -9.65
C LYS A 3 8.23 -3.91 -9.22
N SER A 4 8.14 -4.44 -8.01
CA SER A 4 6.86 -4.92 -7.47
C SER A 4 5.89 -3.74 -7.30
N ILE A 5 4.59 -4.01 -7.27
CA ILE A 5 3.56 -2.98 -7.00
C ILE A 5 3.84 -2.30 -5.65
N ALA A 6 4.33 -3.05 -4.67
CA ALA A 6 4.69 -2.51 -3.36
C ALA A 6 5.87 -1.53 -3.44
N ASP A 7 6.89 -1.83 -4.26
CA ASP A 7 8.02 -0.92 -4.48
C ASP A 7 7.57 0.39 -5.13
N GLN A 8 6.64 0.31 -6.09
CA GLN A 8 6.09 1.50 -6.77
C GLN A 8 5.32 2.40 -5.79
N VAL A 9 4.50 1.81 -4.91
CA VAL A 9 3.77 2.54 -3.87
C VAL A 9 4.74 3.19 -2.88
N LEU A 10 5.76 2.45 -2.42
CA LEU A 10 6.78 2.96 -1.50
C LEU A 10 7.60 4.10 -2.11
N GLU A 11 7.94 4.04 -3.40
CA GLU A 11 8.65 5.12 -4.09
C GLU A 11 7.85 6.43 -4.14
N ILE A 12 6.53 6.34 -4.37
CA ILE A 12 5.65 7.51 -4.36
C ILE A 12 5.54 8.06 -2.93
N MET A 13 5.30 7.20 -1.94
CA MET A 13 5.20 7.62 -0.54
C MET A 13 6.49 8.26 -0.02
N ARG A 14 7.67 7.74 -0.37
CA ARG A 14 8.96 8.35 0.02
C ARG A 14 9.15 9.76 -0.53
N LYS A 15 8.52 10.10 -1.65
CA LYS A 15 8.62 11.41 -2.29
C LYS A 15 7.58 12.40 -1.79
N GLU A 16 6.38 11.92 -1.49
CA GLU A 16 5.20 12.79 -1.37
C GLU A 16 4.39 12.58 -0.08
N ALA A 17 4.58 11.46 0.62
CA ALA A 17 3.90 11.19 1.88
C ALA A 17 4.73 11.64 3.10
N PRO A 18 4.08 12.02 4.21
CA PRO A 18 4.74 12.19 5.49
C PRO A 18 5.55 10.94 5.89
N SER A 19 6.74 11.16 6.44
CA SER A 19 7.70 10.10 6.80
C SER A 19 7.10 9.00 7.70
N HIS A 20 6.14 9.34 8.56
CA HIS A 20 5.46 8.38 9.42
C HIS A 20 4.55 7.42 8.66
N LEU A 21 3.87 7.88 7.59
CA LEU A 21 3.03 7.02 6.73
C LEU A 21 3.91 6.13 5.86
N THR A 22 4.99 6.71 5.32
CA THR A 22 5.98 5.95 4.53
C THR A 22 6.56 4.81 5.36
N ARG A 23 6.96 5.08 6.61
CA ARG A 23 7.48 4.06 7.51
C ARG A 23 6.44 2.98 7.85
N GLN A 24 5.19 3.35 8.11
CA GLN A 24 4.11 2.38 8.33
C GLN A 24 3.92 1.46 7.11
N MET A 25 3.96 2.02 5.89
CA MET A 25 3.88 1.22 4.67
C MET A 25 5.09 0.31 4.50
N GLU A 26 6.30 0.76 4.81
CA GLU A 26 7.53 -0.06 4.77
C GLU A 26 7.48 -1.23 5.76
N GLU A 27 6.86 -1.04 6.92
CA GLU A 27 6.66 -2.10 7.92
C GLU A 27 5.50 -3.05 7.54
N ALA A 28 4.46 -2.52 6.87
CA ALA A 28 3.29 -3.28 6.42
C ALA A 28 3.58 -4.18 5.21
N VAL A 29 4.29 -3.68 4.20
CA VAL A 29 4.53 -4.39 2.93
C VAL A 29 5.10 -5.80 3.09
N PRO A 30 6.16 -6.04 3.90
CA PRO A 30 6.69 -7.38 4.13
C PRO A 30 5.68 -8.34 4.75
N ARG A 31 4.77 -7.81 5.57
CA ARG A 31 3.75 -8.59 6.28
C ARG A 31 2.60 -9.03 5.37
N LEU A 32 2.43 -8.40 4.19
CA LEU A 32 1.50 -8.88 3.15
C LEU A 32 1.88 -10.26 2.61
N GLN A 33 3.14 -10.65 2.73
CA GLN A 33 3.65 -11.95 2.27
C GLN A 33 3.61 -13.03 3.35
N SER A 34 3.20 -12.68 4.58
CA SER A 34 3.06 -13.62 5.70
C SER A 34 2.17 -14.79 5.31
N ASP A 35 2.51 -15.99 5.78
CA ASP A 35 1.71 -17.19 5.55
C ASP A 35 0.45 -17.24 6.46
N ASP A 36 0.42 -16.42 7.52
CA ASP A 36 -0.75 -16.24 8.38
C ASP A 36 -1.81 -15.32 7.73
N VAL A 37 -2.99 -15.88 7.47
CA VAL A 37 -4.12 -15.16 6.86
C VAL A 37 -4.62 -14.01 7.72
N ASN A 38 -4.56 -14.11 9.05
CA ASN A 38 -4.98 -13.06 9.97
C ASN A 38 -4.00 -11.89 9.93
N VAL A 39 -2.69 -12.19 9.82
CA VAL A 39 -1.67 -11.16 9.62
C VAL A 39 -1.88 -10.46 8.28
N ARG A 40 -2.12 -11.21 7.20
CA ARG A 40 -2.40 -10.61 5.88
C ARG A 40 -3.65 -9.73 5.90
N ASP A 41 -4.75 -10.18 6.50
CA ASP A 41 -6.00 -9.42 6.58
C ASP A 41 -5.84 -8.15 7.42
N ALA A 42 -5.17 -8.24 8.57
CA ALA A 42 -4.89 -7.09 9.43
C ALA A 42 -4.07 -6.04 8.68
N VAL A 43 -2.99 -6.45 8.01
CA VAL A 43 -2.13 -5.54 7.22
C VAL A 43 -2.88 -4.98 6.02
N SER A 44 -3.74 -5.77 5.37
CA SER A 44 -4.57 -5.29 4.26
C SER A 44 -5.56 -4.22 4.73
N LYS A 45 -6.12 -4.35 5.94
CA LYS A 45 -6.97 -3.33 6.57
C LYS A 45 -6.16 -2.09 6.96
N GLU A 46 -4.95 -2.25 7.47
CA GLU A 46 -4.02 -1.16 7.79
C GLU A 46 -3.68 -0.34 6.55
N ILE A 47 -3.28 -1.00 5.46
CA ILE A 47 -3.03 -0.38 4.15
C ILE A 47 -4.29 0.30 3.62
N ASN A 48 -5.44 -0.37 3.60
CA ASN A 48 -6.69 0.27 3.16
C ASN A 48 -7.08 1.47 4.04
N GLY A 49 -6.77 1.43 5.34
CA GLY A 49 -6.98 2.53 6.28
C GLY A 49 -6.11 3.75 5.94
N MET A 50 -4.83 3.51 5.64
CA MET A 50 -3.92 4.55 5.13
C MET A 50 -4.38 5.09 3.76
N CYS A 51 -5.05 4.27 2.96
CA CYS A 51 -5.60 4.64 1.66
C CYS A 51 -6.95 5.36 1.71
N ASN A 52 -7.54 5.56 2.91
CA ASN A 52 -8.86 6.15 3.00
C ASN A 52 -8.76 7.67 2.79
N VAL A 53 -9.65 8.23 1.97
CA VAL A 53 -9.60 9.62 1.44
C VAL A 53 -9.56 10.71 2.53
N LYS A 54 -9.97 10.40 3.76
CA LYS A 54 -9.81 11.32 4.91
C LYS A 54 -8.38 11.40 5.45
N ALA A 55 -7.61 10.31 5.36
CA ALA A 55 -6.18 10.30 5.71
C ALA A 55 -5.31 10.76 4.54
N LEU A 56 -5.75 10.47 3.31
CA LEU A 56 -5.12 10.97 2.08
C LEU A 56 -5.57 12.37 1.66
N GLY A 57 -6.54 12.99 2.36
CA GLY A 57 -7.06 14.32 2.02
C GLY A 57 -5.97 15.41 2.05
N ASP A 58 -4.90 15.14 2.78
CA ASP A 58 -3.68 15.95 2.84
C ASP A 58 -2.49 15.36 2.05
N LEU A 59 -2.65 14.16 1.45
CA LEU A 59 -1.59 13.52 0.66
C LEU A 59 -1.67 14.03 -0.78
N ASP A 60 -0.96 15.12 -1.04
CA ASP A 60 -0.82 15.71 -2.37
C ASP A 60 0.18 14.89 -3.22
N VAL A 61 -0.30 13.77 -3.76
CA VAL A 61 0.46 12.88 -4.66
C VAL A 61 0.52 13.52 -6.05
N LYS A 62 1.59 14.29 -6.33
CA LYS A 62 1.77 15.02 -7.60
C LYS A 62 2.43 14.19 -8.69
N SER A 63 3.12 13.12 -8.29
CA SER A 63 3.93 12.30 -9.19
C SER A 63 3.10 11.37 -10.07
N VAL A 64 1.85 11.10 -9.71
CA VAL A 64 0.89 10.28 -10.47
C VAL A 64 -0.50 10.88 -10.38
N SER A 65 -1.37 10.59 -11.35
CA SER A 65 -2.77 11.00 -11.23
C SER A 65 -3.48 10.27 -10.09
N TRP A 66 -4.51 10.88 -9.51
CA TRP A 66 -5.32 10.25 -8.44
C TRP A 66 -5.88 8.88 -8.86
N LYS A 67 -6.24 8.73 -10.14
CA LYS A 67 -6.72 7.46 -10.71
C LYS A 67 -5.62 6.39 -10.72
N GLU A 68 -4.40 6.76 -11.09
CA GLU A 68 -3.25 5.85 -11.06
C GLU A 68 -2.88 5.46 -9.63
N TRP A 69 -2.89 6.43 -8.71
CA TRP A 69 -2.66 6.20 -7.30
C TRP A 69 -3.66 5.18 -6.72
N LEU A 70 -4.96 5.40 -6.90
CA LEU A 70 -5.99 4.45 -6.48
C LEU A 70 -5.80 3.08 -7.15
N GLY A 71 -5.46 3.04 -8.43
CA GLY A 71 -5.20 1.79 -9.15
C GLY A 71 -4.01 0.99 -8.61
N LEU A 72 -2.93 1.66 -8.16
CA LEU A 72 -1.79 1.01 -7.51
C LEU A 72 -2.18 0.42 -6.15
N LEU A 73 -2.95 1.17 -5.36
CA LEU A 73 -3.43 0.73 -4.06
C LEU A 73 -4.40 -0.45 -4.17
N GLU A 74 -5.32 -0.44 -5.13
CA GLU A 74 -6.20 -1.57 -5.42
C GLU A 74 -5.42 -2.83 -5.82
N LYS A 75 -4.37 -2.67 -6.63
CA LYS A 75 -3.49 -3.79 -7.03
C LYS A 75 -2.73 -4.34 -5.82
N LEU A 76 -2.24 -3.49 -4.93
CA LEU A 76 -1.57 -3.89 -3.69
C LEU A 76 -2.53 -4.66 -2.76
N ASN A 77 -3.77 -4.18 -2.61
CA ASN A 77 -4.83 -4.84 -1.85
C ASN A 77 -5.28 -6.18 -2.47
N LYS A 78 -5.23 -6.33 -3.80
CA LYS A 78 -5.49 -7.62 -4.46
C LYS A 78 -4.35 -8.61 -4.25
N TYR A 79 -3.12 -8.13 -4.19
CA TYR A 79 -1.94 -8.97 -3.95
C TYR A 79 -2.00 -9.66 -2.57
N SER A 80 -2.43 -8.94 -1.52
CA SER A 80 -2.61 -9.50 -0.17
C SER A 80 -3.63 -10.64 -0.10
N LYS A 81 -4.68 -10.56 -0.93
CA LYS A 81 -5.78 -11.53 -0.96
C LYS A 81 -5.49 -12.76 -1.84
N ARG A 82 -4.61 -12.64 -2.85
CA ARG A 82 -4.32 -13.73 -3.79
C ARG A 82 -3.65 -14.94 -3.13
N LYS A 83 -2.80 -14.72 -2.12
CA LYS A 83 -2.16 -15.81 -1.35
C LYS A 83 -3.12 -16.62 -0.45
N ILE A 84 -4.37 -16.18 -0.30
CA ILE A 84 -5.38 -16.90 0.51
C ILE A 84 -5.93 -18.13 -0.26
N ASN A 85 -5.74 -18.19 -1.58
CA ASN A 85 -6.31 -19.23 -2.45
C ASN A 85 -5.25 -20.10 -3.18
N SER A 86 -4.04 -20.25 -2.64
CA SER A 86 -3.02 -21.18 -3.19
C SER A 86 -2.49 -22.09 -2.10
#